data_AF-A0A329SJ01-F1
#
_entry.id   AF-A0A329SJ01-F1
#
_cell.length_a   1.000
_cell.length_b   1.000
_cell.length_c   1.000
_cell.angle_alpha   90.00
_cell.angle_beta   90.00
_cell.angle_gamma   90.00
#
_symmetry.space_group_name_H-M   'P 1'
#
loop_
_entity.id
_entity.type
_entity.pdbx_description
1 polymer ?
#
loop_
_entity_poly.entity_id
_entity_poly.type
_entity_poly.pdbx_seq_one_letter_code
_entity_poly.pdbx_strand_id
1 'polypeptide(L)'
;MQATSGRAKSAKRRCQTSKKKAWTRGRPVTRSAGKNAEREADGSAQQEDPKNYREGMRSRLKKRWLESMAKELRSLEANCVREFVRMPRGVNVLHTKGVYKTKDAEGHIEHLKARLAACGNEQEFGVDYGIKFAAVTEMVSVKLILVLTWKWRVPVKLGDVPNAYVKADKEAEFAIFVRVS
;
A
#
# COMPACT_ATOMS: atom_id res chain seq x y z
N MET A 1 63.79 36.36 27.58
CA MET A 1 62.92 36.70 28.74
C MET A 1 62.12 37.93 28.33
N GLN A 2 60.79 38.00 28.24
CA GLN A 2 59.69 37.16 28.73
C GLN A 2 58.56 37.20 27.68
N ALA A 3 57.85 36.09 27.50
CA ALA A 3 56.63 36.02 26.72
C ALA A 3 55.47 36.58 27.55
N THR A 4 54.76 37.59 27.06
CA THR A 4 53.51 38.07 27.67
C THR A 4 52.32 37.51 26.90
N SER A 5 51.69 36.51 27.51
CA SER A 5 50.47 35.85 27.06
C SER A 5 49.23 36.75 27.17
N GLY A 6 48.67 37.18 26.04
CA GLY A 6 47.35 37.80 25.98
C GLY A 6 46.24 36.75 25.86
N ARG A 7 45.66 36.36 26.99
CA ARG A 7 44.55 35.38 27.10
C ARG A 7 43.25 35.97 26.51
N ALA A 8 42.79 35.42 25.39
CA ALA A 8 41.48 35.72 24.80
C ALA A 8 40.36 35.33 25.78
N LYS A 9 39.51 36.31 26.15
CA LYS A 9 38.31 36.09 26.96
C LYS A 9 37.22 35.47 26.06
N SER A 10 37.02 34.17 26.17
CA SER A 10 35.90 33.47 25.54
C SER A 10 34.58 33.89 26.20
N ALA A 11 33.73 34.57 25.42
CA ALA A 11 32.40 34.99 25.83
C ALA A 11 31.48 33.77 25.99
N LYS A 12 31.16 33.43 27.24
CA LYS A 12 30.23 32.35 27.59
C LYS A 12 28.81 32.77 27.16
N ARG A 13 28.36 32.35 25.99
CA ARG A 13 26.95 32.45 25.58
C ARG A 13 26.09 31.65 26.55
N ARG A 14 25.35 32.35 27.41
CA ARG A 14 24.37 31.80 28.35
C ARG A 14 23.15 31.34 27.53
N CYS A 15 23.12 30.06 27.16
CA CYS A 15 21.95 29.46 26.51
C CYS A 15 20.85 29.26 27.57
N GLN A 16 19.69 29.86 27.35
CA GLN A 16 18.55 29.76 28.24
C GLN A 16 18.00 28.33 28.21
N THR A 17 18.05 27.63 29.34
CA THR A 17 17.40 26.31 29.49
C THR A 17 15.89 26.50 29.57
N SER A 18 15.18 26.23 28.48
CA SER A 18 13.73 26.13 28.48
C SER A 18 13.30 24.90 29.29
N LYS A 19 12.49 25.13 30.34
CA LYS A 19 11.91 24.10 31.19
C LYS A 19 11.05 23.16 30.33
N LYS A 20 11.46 21.91 30.17
CA LYS A 20 10.64 20.88 29.51
C LYS A 20 9.41 20.60 30.39
N LYS A 21 8.22 20.77 29.83
CA LYS A 21 6.95 20.43 30.48
C LYS A 21 6.85 18.91 30.66
N ALA A 22 6.42 18.47 31.83
CA ALA A 22 6.15 17.07 32.13
C ALA A 22 4.98 16.54 31.27
N TRP A 23 5.19 15.41 30.60
CA TRP A 23 4.16 14.77 29.78
C TRP A 23 3.21 13.98 30.67
N THR A 24 1.95 14.41 30.75
CA THR A 24 0.85 13.62 31.30
C THR A 24 0.34 12.64 30.25
N ARG A 25 -0.02 11.42 30.65
CA ARG A 25 -0.59 10.38 29.79
C ARG A 25 -2.03 10.73 29.40
N GLY A 26 -2.21 11.69 28.51
CA GLY A 26 -3.43 11.88 27.74
C GLY A 26 -3.32 11.15 26.40
N ARG A 27 -4.21 10.19 26.13
CA ARG A 27 -4.36 9.56 24.81
C ARG A 27 -4.88 10.61 23.82
N PRO A 28 -4.17 10.93 22.72
CA PRO A 28 -4.81 11.56 21.59
C PRO A 28 -5.36 10.44 20.69
N VAL A 29 -6.66 10.22 20.74
CA VAL A 29 -7.37 9.48 19.68
C VAL A 29 -7.33 10.37 18.45
N THR A 30 -6.45 10.10 17.50
CA THR A 30 -6.48 10.76 16.20
C THR A 30 -7.58 10.12 15.35
N ARG A 31 -8.84 10.47 15.64
CA ARG A 31 -9.92 10.30 14.68
C ARG A 31 -9.89 11.55 13.81
N SER A 32 -9.26 11.46 12.65
CA SER A 32 -9.50 12.42 11.58
C SER A 32 -11.01 12.48 11.35
N ALA A 33 -11.59 13.64 11.67
CA ALA A 33 -12.97 13.97 11.37
C ALA A 33 -13.13 13.97 9.84
N GLY A 34 -13.44 12.79 9.29
CA GLY A 34 -13.98 12.67 7.94
C GLY A 34 -15.32 13.38 7.90
N LYS A 35 -15.44 14.33 6.98
CA LYS A 35 -16.66 15.05 6.64
C LYS A 35 -17.83 14.05 6.52
N ASN A 36 -19.00 14.49 6.99
CA ASN A 36 -20.26 13.74 6.97
C ASN A 36 -20.48 13.08 5.59
N ALA A 37 -20.25 11.77 5.52
CA ALA A 37 -20.78 10.94 4.46
C ALA A 37 -22.23 10.63 4.84
N GLU A 38 -23.16 11.03 4.00
CA GLU A 38 -24.57 10.71 4.11
C GLU A 38 -24.72 9.19 4.30
N ARG A 39 -25.34 8.82 5.42
CA ARG A 39 -25.56 7.43 5.81
C ARG A 39 -26.88 6.98 5.19
N GLU A 40 -26.82 6.43 3.99
CA GLU A 40 -27.90 5.57 3.51
C GLU A 40 -27.72 4.20 4.15
N ALA A 41 -28.57 3.91 5.14
CA ALA A 41 -28.76 2.58 5.69
C ALA A 41 -29.52 1.74 4.65
N ASP A 42 -28.79 1.17 3.70
CA ASP A 42 -29.36 0.19 2.78
C ASP A 42 -29.29 -1.20 3.42
N GLY A 43 -30.43 -1.90 3.40
CA GLY A 43 -30.69 -3.09 4.21
C GLY A 43 -29.63 -4.18 4.07
N SER A 44 -29.30 -4.80 5.19
CA SER A 44 -28.41 -5.95 5.33
C SER A 44 -28.94 -7.16 4.55
N ALA A 45 -28.69 -7.20 3.25
CA ALA A 45 -28.60 -8.45 2.52
C ALA A 45 -27.11 -8.79 2.46
N GLN A 46 -26.71 -9.87 3.13
CA GLN A 46 -25.41 -10.51 2.92
C GLN A 46 -25.36 -10.99 1.47
N GLN A 47 -25.04 -10.09 0.54
CA GLN A 47 -24.91 -10.41 -0.86
C GLN A 47 -23.54 -11.05 -1.07
N GLU A 48 -23.53 -12.27 -1.62
CA GLU A 48 -22.29 -12.96 -1.93
C GLU A 48 -21.42 -12.12 -2.89
N ASP A 49 -20.10 -12.21 -2.69
CA ASP A 49 -19.13 -11.56 -3.55
C ASP A 49 -19.30 -12.00 -5.00
N PRO A 50 -19.40 -11.08 -5.97
CA PRO A 50 -19.54 -11.46 -7.36
C PRO A 50 -18.28 -12.18 -7.85
N LYS A 51 -18.45 -13.29 -8.57
CA LYS A 51 -17.34 -14.13 -9.04
C LYS A 51 -16.66 -13.55 -10.28
N ASN A 52 -17.35 -12.66 -10.99
CA ASN A 52 -16.88 -12.04 -12.22
C ASN A 52 -17.50 -10.64 -12.44
N TYR A 53 -16.96 -9.88 -13.39
CA TYR A 53 -17.41 -8.52 -13.70
C TYR A 53 -18.90 -8.48 -14.04
N ARG A 54 -19.39 -9.42 -14.86
CA ARG A 54 -20.79 -9.47 -15.29
C ARG A 54 -21.75 -9.62 -14.12
N GLU A 55 -21.43 -10.48 -13.16
CA GLU A 55 -22.20 -10.67 -11.94
C GLU A 55 -22.15 -9.42 -11.05
N GLY A 56 -20.97 -8.79 -10.92
CA GLY A 56 -20.82 -7.53 -10.19
C GLY A 56 -21.69 -6.41 -10.76
N MET A 57 -21.81 -6.33 -12.09
CA MET A 57 -22.65 -5.34 -12.76
C MET A 57 -24.16 -5.62 -12.64
N ARG A 58 -24.56 -6.87 -12.40
CA ARG A 58 -25.95 -7.26 -12.13
C ARG A 58 -26.35 -7.09 -10.66
N SER A 59 -25.37 -6.93 -9.77
CA SER A 59 -25.61 -6.75 -8.34
C SER A 59 -26.26 -5.39 -8.02
N ARG A 60 -26.89 -5.30 -6.83
CA ARG A 60 -27.45 -4.04 -6.32
C ARG A 60 -26.36 -2.99 -6.12
N LEU A 61 -25.17 -3.44 -5.74
CA LEU A 61 -23.99 -2.62 -5.46
C LEU A 61 -23.19 -2.24 -6.72
N LYS A 62 -23.73 -2.40 -7.93
CA LYS A 62 -23.03 -2.14 -9.20
C LYS A 62 -22.28 -0.81 -9.25
N LYS A 63 -22.88 0.27 -8.74
CA LYS A 63 -22.28 1.62 -8.74
C LYS A 63 -21.00 1.65 -7.89
N ARG A 64 -21.05 1.07 -6.68
CA ARG A 64 -19.91 0.97 -5.77
C ARG A 64 -18.82 0.05 -6.32
N TRP A 65 -19.20 -1.04 -7.01
CA TRP A 65 -18.23 -1.91 -7.70
C TRP A 65 -17.52 -1.20 -8.86
N LEU A 66 -18.25 -0.43 -9.67
CA LEU A 66 -17.68 0.38 -10.75
C LEU A 66 -16.70 1.43 -10.22
N GLU A 67 -17.06 2.12 -9.14
CA GLU A 67 -16.19 3.11 -8.51
C GLU A 67 -14.89 2.47 -7.99
N SER A 68 -15.00 1.31 -7.34
CA SER A 68 -13.86 0.55 -6.85
C SER A 68 -12.94 0.11 -8.00
N MET A 69 -13.51 -0.40 -9.09
CA MET A 69 -12.74 -0.81 -10.27
C MET A 69 -12.07 0.38 -10.97
N ALA A 70 -12.76 1.52 -11.07
CA ALA A 70 -12.18 2.75 -11.62
C ALA A 70 -11.03 3.27 -10.75
N LYS A 71 -11.13 3.13 -9.43
CA LYS A 71 -10.04 3.48 -8.51
C LYS A 71 -8.82 2.59 -8.72
N GLU A 72 -9.02 1.28 -8.92
CA GLU A 72 -7.94 0.35 -9.25
C GLU A 72 -7.24 0.75 -10.55
N LEU A 73 -7.99 0.95 -11.64
CA LEU A 73 -7.42 1.33 -12.94
C LEU A 73 -6.64 2.64 -12.87
N ARG A 74 -7.19 3.68 -12.23
CA ARG A 74 -6.47 4.94 -11.99
C ARG A 74 -5.19 4.75 -11.19
N SER A 75 -5.17 3.81 -10.24
CA SER A 75 -3.96 3.53 -9.48
C SER A 75 -2.88 2.84 -10.32
N LEU A 76 -3.27 2.02 -11.29
CA LEU A 76 -2.33 1.40 -12.24
C LEU A 76 -1.74 2.45 -13.20
N GLU A 77 -2.59 3.36 -13.68
CA GLU A 77 -2.18 4.50 -14.52
C GLU A 77 -1.24 5.45 -13.76
N ALA A 78 -1.58 5.81 -12.52
CA ALA A 78 -0.75 6.69 -11.69
C ALA A 78 0.62 6.11 -11.33
N ASN A 79 0.73 4.77 -11.29
CA ASN A 79 2.01 4.09 -11.08
C ASN A 79 2.75 3.80 -12.40
N CYS A 80 2.25 4.26 -13.55
CA CYS A 80 2.84 4.04 -14.88
C CYS A 80 3.14 2.56 -15.20
N VAL A 81 2.39 1.63 -14.62
CA VAL A 81 2.65 0.19 -14.76
C VAL A 81 2.13 -0.39 -16.07
N ARG A 82 1.17 0.30 -16.70
CA ARG A 82 0.53 -0.16 -17.91
C ARG A 82 0.73 0.83 -19.05
N GLU A 83 1.11 0.28 -20.18
CA GLU A 83 1.02 0.95 -21.48
C GLU A 83 0.00 0.20 -22.35
N PHE A 84 -0.81 0.94 -23.10
CA PHE A 84 -1.72 0.35 -24.07
C PHE A 84 -1.00 0.16 -25.39
N VAL A 85 -0.68 -1.09 -25.71
CA VAL A 85 -0.01 -1.47 -26.96
C VAL A 85 -0.96 -2.23 -27.88
N ARG A 86 -0.73 -2.17 -29.19
CA ARG A 86 -1.39 -3.08 -30.13
C ARG A 86 -0.88 -4.50 -29.87
N MET A 87 -1.77 -5.49 -29.98
CA MET A 87 -1.44 -6.88 -29.74
C MET A 87 -0.27 -7.32 -30.65
N PRO A 88 0.90 -7.70 -30.08
CA PRO A 88 2.02 -8.19 -30.87
C PRO A 88 1.69 -9.57 -31.44
N ARG A 89 2.29 -9.92 -32.57
CA ARG A 89 2.14 -11.26 -33.16
C ARG A 89 3.13 -12.22 -32.48
N GLY A 90 2.65 -13.41 -32.12
CA GLY A 90 3.51 -14.49 -31.60
C GLY A 90 3.93 -14.34 -30.15
N VAL A 91 3.29 -13.49 -29.36
CA VAL A 91 3.54 -13.36 -27.91
C VAL A 91 2.45 -14.07 -27.11
N ASN A 92 2.82 -14.62 -25.95
CA ASN A 92 1.85 -15.11 -24.97
C ASN A 92 1.11 -13.90 -24.36
N VAL A 93 -0.21 -13.89 -24.44
CA VAL A 93 -1.04 -12.81 -23.88
C VAL A 93 -1.89 -13.39 -22.76
N LEU A 94 -1.58 -12.98 -21.53
CA LEU A 94 -2.27 -13.45 -20.34
C LEU A 94 -3.69 -12.91 -20.29
N HIS A 95 -4.63 -13.76 -19.87
CA HIS A 95 -5.99 -13.34 -19.59
C HIS A 95 -6.06 -12.46 -18.32
N THR A 96 -7.07 -11.59 -18.22
CA THR A 96 -7.38 -10.86 -16.99
C THR A 96 -8.70 -11.26 -16.39
N LYS A 97 -8.74 -11.27 -15.07
CA LYS A 97 -9.97 -11.45 -14.30
C LYS A 97 -10.16 -10.31 -13.29
N GLY A 98 -11.38 -9.79 -13.23
CA GLY A 98 -11.83 -8.93 -12.15
C GLY A 98 -12.07 -9.75 -10.87
N VAL A 99 -11.36 -9.43 -9.80
CA VAL A 99 -11.55 -10.03 -8.47
C VAL A 99 -12.28 -9.03 -7.59
N TYR A 100 -13.42 -9.45 -7.05
CA TYR A 100 -14.29 -8.60 -6.22
C TYR A 100 -14.38 -9.19 -4.84
N LYS A 101 -14.15 -8.35 -3.82
CA LYS A 101 -14.23 -8.73 -2.42
C LYS A 101 -14.86 -7.62 -1.59
N THR A 102 -15.87 -8.00 -0.83
CA THR A 102 -16.52 -7.15 0.17
C THR A 102 -15.69 -7.22 1.45
N LYS A 103 -15.38 -6.05 2.02
CA LYS A 103 -14.75 -5.90 3.32
C LYS A 103 -15.80 -5.44 4.30
N ASP A 104 -16.17 -6.37 5.16
CA ASP A 104 -17.15 -6.15 6.21
C ASP A 104 -16.45 -6.05 7.56
N ALA A 105 -16.89 -5.11 8.39
CA ALA A 105 -16.60 -5.07 9.82
C ALA A 105 -17.93 -5.07 10.56
N GLU A 106 -18.03 -5.90 11.60
CA GLU A 106 -19.22 -6.03 12.44
C GLU A 106 -20.57 -6.19 11.70
N GLY A 107 -20.58 -6.83 10.52
CA GLY A 107 -21.79 -7.10 9.74
C GLY A 107 -22.23 -5.97 8.80
N HIS A 108 -21.43 -4.90 8.67
CA HIS A 108 -21.67 -3.80 7.73
C HIS A 108 -20.58 -3.73 6.66
N ILE A 109 -21.00 -3.42 5.43
CA ILE A 109 -20.11 -3.23 4.29
C ILE A 109 -19.33 -1.92 4.44
N GLU A 110 -18.13 -2.00 5.00
CA GLU A 110 -17.23 -0.85 5.10
C GLU A 110 -16.65 -0.48 3.74
N HIS A 111 -16.19 -1.47 2.96
CA HIS A 111 -15.50 -1.21 1.70
C HIS A 111 -15.68 -2.32 0.67
N LEU A 112 -15.89 -1.93 -0.59
CA LEU A 112 -15.87 -2.85 -1.73
C LEU A 112 -14.51 -2.76 -2.42
N LYS A 113 -13.83 -3.90 -2.57
CA LYS A 113 -12.51 -3.98 -3.18
C LYS A 113 -12.59 -4.74 -4.51
N ALA A 114 -12.42 -4.01 -5.60
CA ALA A 114 -12.25 -4.56 -6.93
C ALA A 114 -10.77 -4.52 -7.31
N ARG A 115 -10.28 -5.58 -7.95
CA ARG A 115 -8.91 -5.70 -8.46
C ARG A 115 -8.92 -6.29 -9.85
N LEU A 116 -8.00 -5.83 -10.70
CA LEU A 116 -7.73 -6.46 -11.98
C LEU A 116 -6.50 -7.35 -11.83
N ALA A 117 -6.66 -8.65 -11.99
CA ALA A 117 -5.58 -9.62 -11.87
C ALA A 117 -5.31 -10.30 -13.21
N ALA A 118 -4.03 -10.39 -13.59
CA ALA A 118 -3.62 -11.26 -14.67
C ALA A 118 -3.66 -12.73 -14.20
N CYS A 119 -4.06 -13.63 -15.09
CA CYS A 119 -4.08 -15.06 -14.87
C CYS A 119 -2.66 -15.63 -14.87
N GLY A 120 -1.97 -15.54 -13.72
CA GLY A 120 -0.58 -16.00 -13.59
C GLY A 120 -0.38 -17.51 -13.79
N ASN A 121 -1.46 -18.29 -13.81
CA ASN A 121 -1.42 -19.72 -14.16
C ASN A 121 -1.09 -19.97 -15.64
N GLU A 122 -1.20 -18.95 -16.49
CA GLU A 122 -0.84 -19.01 -17.91
C GLU A 122 0.62 -18.59 -18.17
N GLN A 123 1.38 -18.26 -17.11
CA GLN A 123 2.78 -17.87 -17.22
C GLN A 123 3.71 -19.08 -17.33
N GLU A 124 4.67 -19.01 -18.25
CA GLU A 124 5.68 -20.04 -18.48
C GLU A 124 7.06 -19.62 -17.96
N PHE A 125 7.74 -20.52 -17.25
CA PHE A 125 9.11 -20.29 -16.77
C PHE A 125 10.09 -20.19 -17.94
N GLY A 126 10.95 -19.17 -17.93
CA GLY A 126 11.90 -18.88 -19.01
C GLY A 126 11.29 -18.10 -20.19
N VAL A 127 9.96 -17.91 -20.21
CA VAL A 127 9.26 -17.11 -21.24
C VAL A 127 8.66 -15.85 -20.63
N ASP A 128 7.90 -15.99 -19.54
CA ASP A 128 7.18 -14.88 -18.89
C ASP A 128 7.85 -14.44 -17.58
N TYR A 129 8.67 -15.30 -16.98
CA TYR A 129 9.44 -15.00 -15.77
C TYR A 129 10.68 -15.88 -15.66
N GLY A 130 11.75 -15.33 -15.07
CA GLY A 130 12.96 -16.06 -14.73
C GLY A 130 12.89 -16.66 -13.33
N ILE A 131 13.65 -16.10 -12.38
CA ILE A 131 13.72 -16.61 -11.01
C ILE A 131 12.70 -15.87 -10.15
N LYS A 132 11.81 -16.60 -9.46
CA LYS A 132 10.84 -15.99 -8.54
C LYS A 132 11.53 -15.46 -7.28
N PHE A 133 11.95 -14.19 -7.29
CA PHE A 133 12.37 -13.51 -6.07
C PHE A 133 11.16 -13.05 -5.27
N ALA A 134 10.56 -13.96 -4.50
CA ALA A 134 9.70 -13.53 -3.40
C ALA A 134 10.61 -13.02 -2.27
N ALA A 135 10.55 -11.73 -1.96
CA ALA A 135 11.24 -11.17 -0.81
C ALA A 135 10.58 -11.68 0.48
N VAL A 136 10.87 -12.93 0.86
CA VAL A 136 10.40 -13.50 2.12
C VAL A 136 11.34 -12.99 3.20
N THR A 137 10.86 -12.01 3.97
CA THR A 137 11.60 -11.57 5.16
C THR A 137 11.54 -12.69 6.19
N GLU A 138 12.70 -13.20 6.61
CA GLU A 138 12.75 -14.18 7.69
C GLU A 138 12.23 -13.57 9.00
N MET A 139 11.46 -14.37 9.75
CA MET A 139 10.94 -13.95 11.06
C MET A 139 12.08 -13.60 12.04
N VAL A 140 13.27 -14.17 11.86
CA VAL A 140 14.46 -13.85 12.65
C VAL A 140 14.85 -12.38 12.46
N SER A 141 14.88 -11.90 11.21
CA SER A 141 15.19 -10.51 10.87
C SER A 141 14.19 -9.54 11.49
N VAL A 142 12.89 -9.85 11.43
CA VAL A 142 11.85 -9.03 12.06
C VAL A 142 12.03 -8.96 13.58
N LYS A 143 12.28 -10.10 14.23
CA LYS A 143 12.55 -10.16 15.68
C LYS A 143 13.79 -9.36 16.06
N LEU A 144 14.86 -9.44 15.28
CA LEU A 144 16.09 -8.68 15.51
C LEU A 144 15.83 -7.16 15.48
N ILE A 145 15.09 -6.68 14.47
CA ILE A 145 14.69 -5.27 14.37
C ILE A 145 13.88 -4.85 15.62
N LEU A 146 12.93 -5.67 16.07
CA LEU A 146 12.15 -5.40 17.28
C LEU A 146 13.02 -5.33 18.54
N VAL A 147 13.95 -6.27 18.73
CA VAL A 147 14.89 -6.26 19.87
C VAL A 147 15.77 -5.00 19.84
N LEU A 148 16.27 -4.59 18.67
CA LEU A 148 17.04 -3.36 18.51
C LEU A 148 16.21 -2.12 18.85
N THR A 149 14.97 -2.05 18.37
CA THR A 149 14.07 -0.91 18.68
C THR A 149 13.79 -0.82 20.18
N TRP A 150 13.62 -1.96 20.85
CA TRP A 150 13.45 -2.01 22.30
C TRP A 150 14.70 -1.55 23.04
N LYS A 151 15.88 -2.05 22.65
CA LYS A 151 17.18 -1.65 23.23
C LYS A 151 17.43 -0.16 23.09
N TRP A 152 17.07 0.44 21.96
CA TRP A 152 17.28 1.87 21.69
C TRP A 152 16.09 2.74 22.07
N ARG A 153 15.02 2.17 22.66
CA ARG A 153 13.78 2.85 23.05
C ARG A 153 13.14 3.65 21.91
N VAL A 154 13.21 3.12 20.69
CA VAL A 154 12.60 3.71 19.49
C VAL A 154 11.17 3.16 19.34
N PRO A 155 10.14 4.00 19.20
CA PRO A 155 8.78 3.53 18.98
C PRO A 155 8.64 2.88 17.60
N VAL A 156 8.11 1.66 17.58
CA VAL A 156 7.83 0.93 16.32
C VAL A 156 6.48 1.36 15.76
N LYS A 157 6.44 1.63 14.46
CA LYS A 157 5.20 1.85 13.71
C LYS A 157 5.17 0.89 12.54
N LEU A 158 4.04 0.20 12.35
CA LEU A 158 3.78 -0.64 11.19
C LEU A 158 2.96 0.17 10.19
N GLY A 159 3.40 0.20 8.93
CA GLY A 159 2.66 0.79 7.83
C GLY A 159 2.46 -0.25 6.75
N ASP A 160 1.24 -0.31 6.20
CA ASP A 160 0.99 -1.03 4.96
C ASP A 160 1.28 -0.09 3.79
N VAL A 161 2.02 -0.59 2.80
CA VAL A 161 2.31 0.18 1.58
C VAL A 161 1.26 -0.19 0.55
N PRO A 162 0.35 0.73 0.19
CA PRO A 162 -0.64 0.44 -0.84
C PRO A 162 0.07 0.17 -2.17
N ASN A 163 -0.36 -0.90 -2.84
CA ASN A 163 0.11 -1.33 -4.15
C ASN A 163 1.63 -1.57 -4.21
N ALA A 164 2.23 -2.13 -3.15
CA ALA A 164 3.68 -2.40 -3.09
C ALA A 164 4.22 -3.18 -4.31
N TYR A 165 3.49 -4.20 -4.79
CA TYR A 165 3.87 -4.99 -5.96
C TYR A 165 3.93 -4.19 -7.26
N VAL A 166 3.11 -3.14 -7.37
CA VAL A 166 2.99 -2.29 -8.56
C VAL A 166 4.11 -1.23 -8.59
N LYS A 167 4.84 -1.07 -7.47
CA LYS A 167 5.96 -0.13 -7.34
C LYS A 167 7.33 -0.79 -7.48
N ALA A 168 7.37 -2.12 -7.57
CA ALA A 168 8.62 -2.84 -7.80
C ALA A 168 8.97 -2.80 -9.29
N ASP A 169 10.25 -2.64 -9.58
CA ASP A 169 10.75 -2.74 -10.95
C ASP A 169 10.54 -4.16 -11.49
N LYS A 170 10.10 -4.24 -12.75
CA LYS A 170 10.00 -5.53 -13.46
C LYS A 170 11.36 -5.93 -14.02
N GLU A 171 11.57 -7.23 -14.19
CA GLU A 171 12.72 -7.76 -14.93
C GLU A 171 12.70 -7.20 -16.36
N ALA A 172 13.78 -6.53 -16.78
CA ALA A 172 13.82 -5.82 -18.06
C ALA A 172 13.71 -6.76 -19.28
N GLU A 173 14.05 -8.04 -19.09
CA GLU A 173 14.07 -9.07 -20.13
C GLU A 173 12.68 -9.62 -20.46
N PHE A 174 11.71 -9.51 -19.54
CA PHE A 174 10.39 -10.10 -19.70
C PHE A 174 9.31 -9.02 -19.89
N ALA A 175 8.63 -9.07 -21.04
CA ALA A 175 7.48 -8.23 -21.32
C ALA A 175 6.19 -9.02 -21.10
N ILE A 176 5.44 -8.67 -20.05
CA ILE A 176 4.17 -9.32 -19.75
C ILE A 176 3.05 -8.61 -20.51
N PHE A 177 2.42 -9.32 -21.45
CA PHE A 177 1.25 -8.82 -22.18
C PHE A 177 -0.03 -9.35 -21.55
N VAL A 178 -1.00 -8.46 -21.40
CA VAL A 178 -2.22 -8.74 -20.67
C VAL A 178 -3.43 -8.27 -21.48
N ARG A 179 -4.37 -9.19 -21.76
CA ARG A 179 -5.59 -8.88 -22.48
C ARG A 179 -6.64 -8.36 -21.51
N VAL A 180 -7.03 -7.10 -21.69
CA VAL A 180 -8.17 -6.52 -20.97
C VAL A 180 -9.42 -6.73 -21.80
N SER A 181 -10.35 -7.52 -21.25
CA SER A 181 -11.59 -7.98 -21.88
C SER A 181 -12.83 -7.46 -21.18
#